data_AF-A0A537NUD0-F1
#
_entry.id   AF-A0A537NUD0-F1
#
_cell.length_a   1.000
_cell.length_b   1.000
_cell.length_c   1.000
_cell.angle_alpha   90.00
_cell.angle_beta   90.00
_cell.angle_gamma   90.00
#
_symmetry.space_group_name_H-M   'P 1'
#
loop_
_entity.id
_entity.type
_entity.pdbx_description
1 polymer ?
#
loop_
_entity_poly.entity_id
_entity_poly.type
_entity_poly.pdbx_seq_one_letter_code
_entity_poly.pdbx_strand_id
1 'polypeptide(L)'
;MLGSGALDLKGNPIHVALPGTIGTWPGGWPSVGIRGTPATPSAVLEFEEQIKPIEQHGFILADFTQDKIVLRFFTWDVKAQPVEAIDMLQPFHIAEFSRPA
;
A
#
# COMPACT_ATOMS: atom_id res chain seq x y z
N MET A 1 4.79 6.57 18.11
CA MET A 1 4.73 8.02 18.45
C MET A 1 4.17 8.77 17.23
N LEU A 2 3.07 9.54 17.34
CA LEU A 2 2.55 10.33 16.21
C LEU A 2 3.17 11.74 16.23
N GLY A 3 4.35 11.90 15.63
CA GLY A 3 5.07 13.17 15.59
C GLY A 3 6.18 13.21 14.54
N SER A 4 6.67 14.41 14.23
CA SER A 4 7.78 14.62 13.29
C SER A 4 8.71 15.71 13.84
N GLY A 5 9.92 15.31 14.26
CA GLY A 5 10.82 16.21 15.00
C GLY A 5 10.17 16.72 16.29
N ALA A 6 9.99 18.04 16.40
CA ALA A 6 9.35 18.69 17.54
C ALA A 6 7.80 18.80 17.42
N LEU A 7 7.21 18.34 16.30
CA LEU A 7 5.77 18.44 16.06
C LEU A 7 5.02 17.28 16.70
N ASP A 8 4.04 17.59 17.56
CA ASP A 8 3.04 16.64 18.06
C ASP A 8 1.86 16.57 17.10
N LEU A 9 1.61 15.40 16.50
CA LEU A 9 0.56 15.18 15.51
C LEU A 9 -0.63 14.40 16.08
N LYS A 10 -0.71 14.19 17.40
CA LYS A 10 -1.81 13.44 18.03
C LYS A 10 -3.20 14.04 17.78
N GLY A 11 -3.30 15.36 17.69
CA GLY A 11 -4.58 16.06 17.47
C GLY A 11 -5.03 16.09 16.01
N ASN A 12 -4.12 15.90 15.06
CA ASN A 12 -4.40 15.84 13.63
C ASN A 12 -3.39 14.90 12.96
N PRO A 13 -3.63 13.58 13.00
CA PRO A 13 -2.67 12.59 12.52
C PRO A 13 -2.47 12.70 11.01
N ILE A 14 -1.22 12.55 10.56
CA ILE A 14 -0.89 12.45 9.14
C ILE A 14 -0.91 10.97 8.76
N HIS A 15 -1.88 10.58 7.93
CA HIS A 15 -1.93 9.23 7.36
C HIS A 15 -1.02 9.14 6.13
N VAL A 16 -0.04 8.25 6.18
CA VAL A 16 0.86 7.98 5.05
C VAL A 16 0.51 6.61 4.48
N ALA A 17 -0.07 6.60 3.28
CA ALA A 17 -0.25 5.38 2.51
C ALA A 17 0.91 5.30 1.50
N LEU A 18 1.80 4.32 1.69
CA LEU A 18 2.91 4.06 0.78
C LEU A 18 2.51 2.95 -0.19
N PRO A 19 2.02 3.27 -1.41
CA PRO A 19 1.96 2.26 -2.45
C PRO A 19 3.37 1.75 -2.71
N GLY A 20 3.51 0.43 -2.91
CA GLY A 20 4.78 -0.15 -3.33
C GLY A 20 5.31 0.49 -4.61
N THR A 21 6.58 0.22 -4.93
CA THR A 21 7.19 0.69 -6.18
C THR A 21 6.35 0.32 -7.40
N ILE A 22 6.31 1.21 -8.40
CA ILE A 22 5.71 0.90 -9.71
C ILE A 22 6.29 -0.43 -10.20
N GLY A 23 5.40 -1.32 -10.65
CA GLY A 23 5.76 -2.68 -11.02
C GLY A 23 6.95 -2.73 -11.99
N THR A 24 7.83 -3.70 -11.78
CA THR A 24 8.95 -3.99 -12.68
C THR A 24 8.63 -5.24 -13.51
N TRP A 25 9.37 -5.45 -14.60
CA TRP A 25 9.27 -6.67 -15.41
C TRP A 25 9.48 -7.92 -14.51
N PRO A 26 8.86 -9.09 -14.79
CA PRO A 26 8.91 -10.27 -13.91
C PRO A 26 10.27 -10.69 -13.36
N GLY A 27 11.38 -10.53 -14.09
CA GLY A 27 12.74 -10.81 -13.60
C GLY A 27 13.51 -9.60 -13.07
N GLY A 28 12.88 -8.43 -12.97
CA GLY A 28 13.44 -7.22 -12.38
C GLY A 28 13.30 -7.14 -10.86
N TRP A 29 12.50 -8.03 -10.26
CA TRP A 29 12.34 -8.09 -8.81
C TRP A 29 13.58 -8.70 -8.14
N PRO A 30 14.14 -8.08 -7.09
CA PRO A 30 15.26 -8.65 -6.32
C PRO A 30 14.98 -10.05 -5.74
N SER A 31 13.70 -10.38 -5.52
CA SER A 31 13.19 -11.66 -5.05
C SER A 31 13.25 -12.80 -6.09
N VAL A 32 13.18 -12.47 -7.39
CA VAL A 32 13.13 -13.44 -8.50
C VAL A 32 14.54 -13.85 -8.97
N GLY A 33 15.60 -13.24 -8.42
CA GLY A 33 17.00 -13.51 -8.76
C GLY A 33 17.83 -14.24 -7.68
N ILE A 34 19.17 -14.21 -7.85
CA ILE A 34 20.16 -14.95 -7.03
C ILE A 34 20.07 -14.65 -5.52
N ARG A 35 19.57 -13.48 -5.14
CA ARG A 35 19.51 -13.03 -3.74
C ARG A 35 18.25 -13.45 -3.00
N GLY A 36 17.17 -13.83 -3.71
CA GLY A 36 15.92 -14.30 -3.10
C GLY A 36 15.36 -13.39 -2.00
N THR A 37 15.63 -12.08 -2.06
CA THR A 37 15.32 -11.16 -0.97
C THR A 37 13.96 -10.50 -1.23
N PRO A 38 12.92 -10.82 -0.46
CA PRO A 38 11.61 -10.21 -0.62
C PRO A 38 11.63 -8.75 -0.13
N ALA A 39 10.64 -7.97 -0.57
CA ALA A 39 10.37 -6.66 0.02
C ALA A 39 10.10 -6.79 1.54
N THR A 40 10.71 -5.91 2.33
CA THR A 40 10.56 -5.88 3.79
C THR A 40 10.20 -4.47 4.28
N PRO A 41 9.43 -4.36 5.38
CA PRO A 41 9.24 -3.12 6.12
C PRO A 41 10.54 -2.36 6.39
N SER A 42 10.49 -1.03 6.34
CA SER A 42 11.63 -0.20 6.76
C SER A 42 11.90 -0.37 8.25
N ALA A 43 13.14 -0.71 8.61
CA ALA A 43 13.55 -0.85 10.01
C ALA A 43 13.75 0.51 10.74
N VAL A 44 13.67 1.62 10.01
CA VAL A 44 13.91 2.98 10.55
C VAL A 44 12.65 3.84 10.60
N LEU A 45 11.49 3.28 10.22
CA LEU A 45 10.19 3.93 10.32
C LEU A 45 9.37 3.22 11.38
N GLU A 46 8.67 3.98 12.24
CA GLU A 46 7.65 3.43 13.13
C GLU A 46 6.30 3.50 12.39
N PHE A 47 5.75 2.35 12.03
CA PHE A 47 4.43 2.26 11.38
C PHE A 47 3.73 0.95 11.74
N GLU A 48 2.41 0.96 11.59
CA GLU A 48 1.58 -0.24 11.68
C GLU A 48 1.56 -0.93 10.31
N GLU A 49 2.19 -2.10 10.19
CA GLU A 49 2.12 -2.92 8.99
C GLU A 49 0.76 -3.63 8.93
N GLN A 50 -0.18 -3.07 8.16
CA GLN A 50 -1.51 -3.69 7.96
C GLN A 50 -1.49 -4.81 6.92
N ILE A 51 -0.60 -4.72 5.92
CA ILE A 51 -0.48 -5.67 4.81
C ILE A 51 1.01 -5.93 4.58
N LYS A 52 1.40 -7.20 4.51
CA LYS A 52 2.76 -7.57 4.10
C LYS A 52 3.01 -7.19 2.65
N PRO A 53 4.24 -6.81 2.25
CA PRO A 53 4.56 -6.55 0.85
C PRO A 53 4.10 -7.67 -0.09
N ILE A 54 3.36 -7.31 -1.14
CA ILE A 54 2.88 -8.22 -2.18
C ILE A 54 3.57 -7.85 -3.49
N GLU A 55 4.31 -8.79 -4.07
CA GLU A 55 4.99 -8.59 -5.36
C GLU A 55 4.07 -8.94 -6.53
N GLN A 56 3.03 -8.14 -6.68
CA GLN A 56 2.08 -8.21 -7.79
C GLN A 56 1.88 -6.80 -8.35
N HIS A 57 1.23 -6.71 -9.50
CA HIS A 57 0.81 -5.41 -10.00
C HIS A 57 -0.37 -4.96 -9.15
N GLY A 58 -0.42 -3.68 -8.83
CA GLY A 58 -1.48 -3.18 -7.97
C GLY A 58 -1.67 -1.69 -8.12
N PHE A 59 -2.81 -1.24 -7.64
CA PHE A 59 -3.14 0.18 -7.55
C PHE A 59 -4.02 0.41 -6.32
N ILE A 60 -4.11 1.67 -5.93
CA ILE A 60 -4.93 2.11 -4.80
C ILE A 60 -5.94 3.10 -5.35
N LEU A 61 -7.22 2.90 -5.02
CA LEU A 61 -8.23 3.93 -5.17
C LEU A 61 -8.41 4.64 -3.83
N ALA A 62 -8.14 5.94 -3.80
CA ALA A 62 -8.32 6.78 -2.64
C ALA A 62 -9.56 7.66 -2.83
N ASP A 63 -10.54 7.50 -1.95
CA ASP A 63 -11.80 8.22 -1.96
C ASP A 63 -11.84 9.19 -0.77
N PHE A 64 -12.16 10.46 -1.04
CA PHE A 64 -12.11 11.54 -0.06
C PHE A 64 -13.49 12.16 0.08
N THR A 65 -14.04 12.08 1.29
CA THR A 65 -15.29 12.71 1.65
C THR A 65 -15.05 13.77 2.72
N GLN A 66 -16.11 14.45 3.16
CA GLN A 66 -16.01 15.43 4.23
C GLN A 66 -15.59 14.79 5.56
N ASP A 67 -16.14 13.63 5.86
CA ASP A 67 -16.04 12.93 7.14
C ASP A 67 -15.02 11.79 7.15
N LYS A 68 -14.59 11.30 5.98
CA LYS A 68 -13.63 10.19 5.91
C LYS A 68 -12.78 10.11 4.65
N ILE A 69 -11.73 9.32 4.75
CA ILE A 69 -10.87 8.86 3.65
C ILE A 69 -11.01 7.34 3.57
N VAL A 70 -11.27 6.81 2.37
CA VAL A 70 -11.34 5.36 2.13
C VAL A 70 -10.29 4.96 1.11
N LEU A 71 -9.37 4.09 1.50
CA LEU A 71 -8.37 3.50 0.62
C LEU A 71 -8.78 2.07 0.27
N ARG A 72 -8.88 1.78 -1.02
CA ARG A 72 -9.16 0.44 -1.55
C ARG A 72 -7.96 -0.04 -2.34
N PHE A 73 -7.40 -1.17 -1.93
CA PHE A 73 -6.19 -1.75 -2.52
C PHE A 73 -6.56 -2.90 -3.45
N PHE A 74 -6.02 -2.87 -4.66
CA PHE A 74 -6.26 -3.86 -5.69
C PHE A 74 -4.95 -4.53 -6.09
N THR A 75 -5.04 -5.81 -6.44
CA THR A 75 -3.89 -6.58 -6.92
C THR A 75 -4.27 -7.35 -8.19
N TRP A 76 -3.30 -7.50 -9.08
CA TRP A 76 -3.38 -8.27 -10.31
C TRP A 76 -2.05 -8.98 -10.56
N ASP A 77 -2.12 -10.28 -10.83
CA ASP A 77 -0.96 -11.10 -11.09
C ASP A 77 -0.83 -11.44 -12.58
N VAL A 78 0.11 -10.77 -13.25
CA VAL A 78 0.44 -11.03 -14.67
C VAL A 78 0.79 -12.49 -14.97
N LYS A 79 1.21 -13.27 -13.97
CA LYS A 79 1.58 -14.68 -14.15
C LYS A 79 0.36 -15.62 -14.06
N ALA A 80 -0.69 -15.22 -13.34
CA ALA A 80 -1.80 -16.09 -12.98
C ALA A 80 -3.17 -15.60 -13.51
N GLN A 81 -3.28 -14.34 -13.89
CA GLN A 81 -4.54 -13.70 -14.26
C GLN A 81 -4.47 -13.09 -15.67
N PRO A 82 -5.54 -13.25 -16.48
CA PRO A 82 -5.64 -12.58 -17.77
C PRO A 82 -5.86 -11.07 -17.59
N VAL A 83 -5.61 -10.28 -18.63
CA VAL A 83 -5.77 -8.82 -18.59
C VAL A 83 -7.22 -8.43 -18.35
N GLU A 84 -8.16 -9.19 -18.90
CA GLU A 84 -9.61 -8.98 -18.75
C GLU A 84 -10.08 -9.15 -17.30
N ALA A 85 -9.29 -9.82 -16.44
CA ALA A 85 -9.61 -9.89 -15.01
C ALA A 85 -9.50 -8.53 -14.32
N ILE A 86 -8.77 -7.57 -14.89
CA ILE A 86 -8.59 -6.22 -14.34
C ILE A 86 -9.94 -5.49 -14.22
N ASP A 87 -10.84 -5.69 -15.19
CA ASP A 87 -12.14 -5.00 -15.25
C ASP A 87 -13.08 -5.34 -14.09
N MET A 88 -12.86 -6.49 -13.44
CA MET A 88 -13.72 -7.03 -12.39
C MET A 88 -13.01 -7.18 -11.04
N LEU A 89 -11.81 -6.60 -10.89
CA LEU A 89 -11.05 -6.71 -9.65
C LEU A 89 -11.86 -6.18 -8.46
N GLN A 90 -11.80 -6.94 -7.37
CA GLN A 90 -12.31 -6.52 -6.08
C GLN A 90 -11.15 -6.08 -5.19
N PRO A 91 -11.36 -5.12 -4.30
CA PRO A 91 -10.32 -4.71 -3.38
C PRO A 91 -9.99 -5.89 -2.44
N PHE A 92 -8.71 -6.18 -2.28
CA PHE A 92 -8.26 -7.20 -1.32
C PHE A 92 -8.08 -6.62 0.10
N HIS A 93 -7.95 -5.30 0.21
CA HIS A 93 -7.88 -4.57 1.48
C HIS A 93 -8.60 -3.24 1.38
N ILE A 94 -9.24 -2.83 2.48
CA ILE A 94 -9.91 -1.54 2.62
C ILE A 94 -9.47 -0.92 3.95
N ALA A 95 -8.94 0.29 3.91
CA ALA A 95 -8.64 1.09 5.09
C ALA A 95 -9.53 2.34 5.11
N GLU A 96 -10.17 2.61 6.25
CA GLU A 96 -11.01 3.79 6.45
C GLU A 96 -10.43 4.66 7.57
N PHE A 97 -10.34 5.96 7.30
CA PHE A 97 -9.84 6.96 8.25
C PHE A 97 -10.89 8.04 8.44
N SER A 98 -11.36 8.23 9.67
CA SER A 98 -12.25 9.34 10.01
C SER A 98 -11.48 10.66 9.97
N ARG A 99 -12.11 11.70 9.42
CA ARG A 99 -11.59 13.06 9.42
C ARG A 99 -12.14 13.81 10.62
N PRO A 100 -11.30 14.56 11.36
CA PRO A 100 -11.79 15.51 12.37
C PRO A 100 -12.74 16.52 11.72
N ALA A 101 -13.79 16.90 12.45
CA ALA A 101 -14.77 17.90 12.05
C ALA A 101 -14.19 19.33 12.07
#